data_AF-A0A9D0YJM1-F1
#
_entry.id   AF-A0A9D0YJM1-F1
#
_cell.length_a   1.000
_cell.length_b   1.000
_cell.length_c   1.000
_cell.angle_alpha   90.00
_cell.angle_beta   90.00
_cell.angle_gamma   90.00
#
_symmetry.space_group_name_H-M   'P 1'
#
loop_
_entity.id
_entity.type
_entity.pdbx_description
1 polymer ?
#
loop_
_entity_poly.entity_id
_entity_poly.type
_entity_poly.pdbx_seq_one_letter_code
_entity_poly.pdbx_strand_id
1 'polypeptide(L)'
;MVLRIEYFLLIALGGLFGCIFMAEPTSVDAVESNSSKEVLFKNFSLIELDEEGISNQVISSEAIKYKAYFYLDDLNITYENIHHFKANNLLYDLKSQAISATNISATIFLED
;
A
#
# COMPACT_ATOMS: atom_id res chain seq x y z
N MET A 1 -44.86 21.23 36.56
CA MET A 1 -44.06 20.04 36.22
C MET A 1 -43.05 20.46 35.18
N VAL A 2 -41.77 20.64 35.55
CA VAL A 2 -40.74 21.12 34.61
C VAL A 2 -40.17 19.91 33.89
N LEU A 3 -40.42 19.81 32.59
CA LEU A 3 -39.72 18.85 31.75
C LEU A 3 -38.24 19.23 31.76
N ARG A 4 -37.44 18.37 32.39
CA ARG A 4 -35.99 18.52 32.52
C ARG A 4 -35.32 18.13 31.19
N ILE A 5 -34.30 18.87 30.78
CA ILE A 5 -33.63 18.72 29.47
C ILE A 5 -33.05 17.31 29.26
N GLU A 6 -32.74 16.63 30.36
CA GLU A 6 -32.29 15.25 30.46
C GLU A 6 -33.28 14.27 29.80
N TYR A 7 -34.60 14.54 29.87
CA TYR A 7 -35.60 13.67 29.23
C TYR A 7 -35.60 13.80 27.71
N PHE A 8 -35.36 14.99 27.17
CA PHE A 8 -35.20 15.19 25.74
C PHE A 8 -33.94 14.49 25.22
N LEU A 9 -32.86 14.53 26.00
CA LEU A 9 -31.62 13.83 25.68
C LEU A 9 -31.82 12.31 25.60
N LEU A 10 -32.56 11.73 26.56
CA LEU A 10 -32.85 10.30 26.59
C LEU A 10 -33.71 9.85 25.40
N ILE A 11 -34.68 10.66 24.98
CA ILE A 11 -35.51 10.39 23.79
C ILE A 11 -34.67 10.46 22.52
N ALA A 12 -33.81 11.48 22.39
CA ALA A 12 -32.91 11.63 21.25
C ALA A 12 -31.93 10.46 21.15
N LEU A 13 -31.36 10.03 22.27
CA LEU A 13 -30.45 8.89 22.35
C LEU A 13 -31.17 7.57 21.99
N GLY A 14 -32.37 7.37 22.52
CA GLY A 14 -33.21 6.20 22.20
C GLY A 14 -33.57 6.14 20.71
N GLY A 15 -33.87 7.28 20.09
CA GLY A 15 -34.11 7.38 18.65
C GLY A 15 -32.86 7.03 17.82
N LEU A 16 -31.69 7.52 18.23
CA LEU A 16 -30.41 7.22 17.57
C LEU A 16 -30.06 5.74 17.62
N PHE A 17 -30.20 5.11 18.80
CA PHE A 17 -30.03 3.67 18.93
C PHE A 17 -31.05 2.90 18.08
N GLY A 18 -32.32 3.31 18.10
CA GLY A 18 -33.36 2.73 17.26
C GLY A 18 -32.99 2.75 15.78
N CYS A 19 -32.51 3.89 15.26
CA CYS A 19 -32.07 4.00 13.87
C CYS A 19 -30.87 3.10 13.55
N ILE A 20 -29.88 3.00 14.44
CA ILE A 20 -28.68 2.17 14.23
C ILE A 20 -29.03 0.68 14.22
N PHE A 21 -29.92 0.23 15.12
CA PHE A 21 -30.29 -1.18 15.22
C PHE A 21 -31.38 -1.61 14.23
N MET A 22 -32.25 -0.69 13.78
CA MET A 22 -33.27 -0.98 12.75
C MET A 22 -32.72 -0.86 11.33
N ALA A 23 -31.64 -0.11 11.12
CA ALA A 23 -30.86 -0.21 9.89
C ALA A 23 -30.14 -1.56 9.91
N GLU A 24 -30.82 -2.64 9.54
CA GLU A 24 -30.16 -3.89 9.18
C GLU A 24 -29.10 -3.53 8.14
N PRO A 25 -27.78 -3.63 8.46
CA PRO A 25 -26.79 -3.48 7.43
C PRO A 25 -27.06 -4.62 6.47
N THR A 26 -27.55 -4.30 5.27
CA THR A 26 -27.63 -5.29 4.21
C THR A 26 -26.22 -5.82 4.06
N SER A 27 -26.05 -7.12 4.35
CA SER A 27 -24.81 -7.83 4.09
C SER A 27 -24.57 -7.70 2.59
N VAL A 28 -23.76 -6.71 2.20
CA VAL A 28 -23.29 -6.62 0.84
C VAL A 28 -22.18 -7.64 0.75
N ASP A 29 -22.48 -8.77 0.12
CA ASP A 29 -21.46 -9.77 -0.16
C ASP A 29 -20.32 -9.09 -0.92
N ALA A 30 -19.10 -9.23 -0.41
CA ALA A 30 -17.93 -8.71 -1.08
C ALA A 30 -17.80 -9.42 -2.43
N VAL A 31 -17.86 -8.65 -3.52
CA VAL A 31 -17.66 -9.18 -4.87
C VAL A 31 -16.19 -9.57 -5.01
N GLU A 32 -15.91 -10.87 -5.13
CA GLU A 32 -14.55 -11.35 -5.38
C GLU A 32 -14.08 -10.88 -6.77
N SER A 33 -12.92 -10.22 -6.80
CA SER A 33 -12.32 -9.76 -8.05
C SER A 33 -11.65 -10.93 -8.77
N ASN A 34 -12.10 -11.19 -10.00
CA ASN A 34 -11.46 -12.17 -10.91
C ASN A 34 -10.15 -11.65 -11.54
N SER A 35 -9.72 -10.43 -11.21
CA SER A 35 -8.45 -9.88 -11.68
C SER A 35 -7.27 -10.61 -11.02
N SER A 36 -6.24 -10.88 -11.81
CA SER A 36 -4.94 -11.35 -11.30
C SER A 36 -4.13 -10.22 -10.66
N LYS A 37 -4.41 -8.96 -11.02
CA LYS A 37 -3.88 -7.75 -10.39
C LYS A 37 -4.65 -7.47 -9.10
N GLU A 38 -3.91 -7.38 -8.01
CA GLU A 38 -4.43 -7.04 -6.68
C GLU A 38 -4.33 -5.54 -6.43
N VAL A 39 -3.15 -4.95 -6.70
CA VAL A 39 -2.89 -3.52 -6.45
C VAL A 39 -1.98 -2.96 -7.53
N LEU A 40 -2.27 -1.74 -7.98
CA LEU A 40 -1.46 -0.95 -8.91
C LEU A 40 -1.06 0.35 -8.22
N PHE A 41 0.23 0.65 -8.24
CA PHE A 41 0.81 1.91 -7.82
C PHE A 41 1.45 2.59 -9.02
N LYS A 42 1.21 3.89 -9.17
CA LYS A 42 1.90 4.74 -10.16
C LYS A 42 2.83 5.70 -9.44
N ASN A 43 4.01 5.94 -10.00
CA ASN A 43 5.09 6.71 -9.38
C ASN A 43 5.39 6.20 -7.96
N PHE A 44 5.63 4.90 -7.86
CA PHE A 44 5.85 4.22 -6.59
C PHE A 44 7.19 4.62 -6.01
N SER A 45 7.20 4.92 -4.71
CA SER A 45 8.42 5.07 -3.93
C SER A 45 8.29 4.34 -2.59
N LEU A 46 9.35 3.61 -2.24
CA LEU A 46 9.57 3.06 -0.91
C LEU A 46 10.89 3.64 -0.41
N ILE A 47 10.85 4.27 0.76
CA ILE A 47 11.97 5.03 1.31
C ILE A 47 12.18 4.56 2.74
N GLU A 48 13.40 4.14 3.04
CA GLU A 48 13.87 3.86 4.39
C GLU A 48 14.60 5.09 4.93
N LEU A 49 14.29 5.42 6.19
CA LEU A 49 14.86 6.58 6.86
C LEU A 49 15.68 6.14 8.07
N ASP A 50 16.83 6.77 8.27
CA ASP A 50 17.69 6.63 9.43
C ASP A 50 18.01 8.00 10.06
N GLU A 51 19.00 8.05 10.95
CA GLU A 51 19.41 9.28 11.63
C GLU A 51 20.06 10.32 10.69
N GLU A 52 20.60 9.88 9.54
CA GLU A 52 21.28 10.72 8.55
C GLU A 52 20.36 11.14 7.39
N GLY A 53 19.20 10.49 7.24
CA GLY A 53 18.18 10.84 6.26
C GLY A 53 17.66 9.61 5.53
N ILE A 54 17.75 9.59 4.21
CA ILE A 54 17.35 8.45 3.39
C ILE A 54 18.53 7.48 3.33
N SER A 55 18.36 6.28 3.87
CA SER A 55 19.37 5.21 3.81
C SER A 55 19.21 4.36 2.56
N ASN A 56 17.97 3.91 2.32
CA ASN A 56 17.61 3.05 1.20
C ASN A 56 16.38 3.60 0.48
N GLN A 57 16.34 3.44 -0.83
CA GLN A 57 15.25 3.93 -1.65
C GLN A 57 14.98 3.00 -2.82
N VAL A 58 13.70 2.75 -3.09
CA VAL A 58 13.21 2.09 -4.29
C VAL A 58 12.21 3.02 -4.96
N ILE A 59 12.47 3.39 -6.21
CA ILE A 59 11.57 4.20 -7.05
C ILE A 59 11.22 3.38 -8.30
N SER A 60 9.97 3.46 -8.72
CA SER A 60 9.47 2.82 -9.93
C SER A 60 8.36 3.66 -10.56
N SER A 61 8.29 3.69 -11.89
CA SER A 61 7.20 4.38 -12.60
C SER A 61 5.86 3.67 -12.37
N GLU A 62 5.88 2.34 -12.31
CA GLU A 62 4.71 1.50 -12.03
C GLU A 62 5.08 0.27 -11.19
N ALA A 63 4.38 0.07 -10.07
CA ALA A 63 4.50 -1.15 -9.27
C ALA A 63 3.15 -1.88 -9.22
N ILE A 64 3.14 -3.15 -9.62
CA ILE A 64 1.92 -3.97 -9.62
C ILE A 64 2.13 -5.20 -8.75
N LYS A 65 1.24 -5.36 -7.77
CA LYS A 65 1.07 -6.61 -7.06
C LYS A 65 0.06 -7.48 -7.80
N TYR A 66 0.52 -8.63 -8.29
CA TYR A 66 -0.32 -9.73 -8.75
C TYR A 66 -0.40 -10.81 -7.68
N LYS A 67 -1.41 -11.69 -7.76
CA LYS A 67 -1.55 -12.84 -6.83
C LYS A 67 -0.26 -13.68 -6.73
N ALA A 68 0.44 -13.89 -7.85
CA ALA A 68 1.61 -14.78 -7.91
C ALA A 68 2.99 -14.07 -7.94
N TYR A 69 3.04 -12.79 -8.30
CA TYR A 69 4.30 -12.06 -8.47
C TYR A 69 4.14 -10.56 -8.21
N PHE A 70 5.26 -9.89 -7.98
CA PHE A 70 5.37 -8.44 -7.91
C PHE A 70 6.13 -7.95 -9.13
N TYR A 71 5.62 -6.92 -9.78
CA TYR A 71 6.20 -6.35 -10.98
C TYR A 71 6.51 -4.87 -10.75
N LEU A 72 7.69 -4.43 -11.18
CA LEU A 72 8.15 -3.04 -11.11
C LEU A 72 8.64 -2.63 -12.50
N ASP A 73 8.24 -1.44 -12.93
CA ASP A 73 8.64 -0.81 -14.19
C ASP A 73 9.53 0.41 -13.91
N ASP A 74 10.54 0.65 -14.75
CA ASP A 74 11.56 1.70 -14.60
C ASP A 74 12.12 1.79 -13.17
N LEU A 75 12.64 0.67 -12.69
CA LEU A 75 13.13 0.52 -11.34
C LEU A 75 14.46 1.26 -11.13
N ASN A 76 14.55 1.99 -10.03
CA ASN A 76 15.77 2.59 -9.52
C ASN A 76 15.86 2.33 -8.00
N ILE A 77 16.92 1.64 -7.58
CA ILE A 77 17.21 1.33 -6.19
C ILE A 77 18.50 2.04 -5.80
N THR A 78 18.46 2.72 -4.67
CA THR A 78 19.64 3.24 -3.97
C THR A 78 19.74 2.51 -2.64
N TYR A 79 20.91 1.96 -2.31
CA TYR A 79 21.18 1.27 -1.06
C TYR A 79 22.42 1.86 -0.39
N GLU A 80 22.29 2.23 0.88
CA GLU A 80 23.33 2.89 1.70
C GLU A 80 23.99 4.11 1.02
N ASN A 81 23.25 4.82 0.14
CA ASN A 81 23.74 5.95 -0.66
C ASN A 81 24.95 5.71 -1.57
N ILE A 82 25.50 4.49 -1.62
CA ILE A 82 26.69 4.13 -2.41
C ILE A 82 26.40 3.10 -3.51
N HIS A 83 25.34 2.32 -3.36
CA HIS A 83 24.95 1.29 -4.32
C HIS A 83 23.72 1.76 -5.10
N HIS A 84 23.85 1.81 -6.43
CA HIS A 84 22.73 2.14 -7.30
C HIS A 84 22.46 0.99 -8.27
N PHE A 85 21.19 0.58 -8.34
CA PHE A 85 20.71 -0.45 -9.25
C PHE A 85 19.55 0.11 -10.07
N LYS A 86 19.63 -0.06 -11.38
CA LYS A 86 18.57 0.31 -12.32
C LYS A 86 18.18 -0.88 -13.17
N ALA A 87 16.90 -1.02 -13.44
CA ALA A 87 16.38 -2.01 -14.38
C ALA A 87 15.12 -1.46 -15.06
N ASN A 88 14.90 -1.80 -16.33
CA ASN A 88 13.67 -1.40 -17.00
C ASN A 88 12.45 -2.11 -16.39
N ASN A 89 12.63 -3.38 -16.05
CA ASN A 89 11.55 -4.21 -15.52
C ASN A 89 12.15 -5.14 -14.47
N LEU A 90 11.46 -5.32 -13.36
CA LEU A 90 11.76 -6.34 -12.36
C LEU A 90 10.50 -7.13 -12.04
N LEU A 91 10.63 -8.45 -12.06
CA LEU A 91 9.61 -9.39 -11.63
C LEU A 91 10.15 -10.20 -10.45
N TYR A 92 9.42 -10.16 -9.34
CA TYR A 92 9.67 -11.00 -8.17
C TYR A 92 8.55 -12.05 -8.06
N ASP A 93 8.90 -13.31 -8.29
CA ASP A 93 7.97 -14.43 -8.17
C ASP A 93 7.82 -14.84 -6.70
N LEU A 94 6.61 -14.78 -6.15
CA LEU A 94 6.36 -14.98 -4.72
C LEU A 94 6.52 -16.44 -4.29
N LYS A 95 6.35 -17.39 -5.20
CA LYS A 95 6.39 -18.82 -4.90
C LYS A 95 7.82 -19.35 -4.88
N SER A 96 8.60 -18.95 -5.88
CA SER A 96 9.99 -19.38 -6.04
C SER A 96 10.99 -18.43 -5.38
N GLN A 97 10.56 -17.22 -5.00
CA GLN A 97 11.41 -16.13 -4.53
C GLN A 97 12.48 -15.73 -5.55
N ALA A 98 12.25 -16.02 -6.83
CA ALA A 98 13.15 -15.68 -7.91
C ALA A 98 12.93 -14.22 -8.34
N ILE A 99 14.05 -13.53 -8.61
CA ILE A 99 14.05 -12.19 -9.20
C ILE A 99 14.49 -12.33 -10.65
N SER A 100 13.68 -11.78 -11.56
CA SER A 100 14.02 -11.63 -12.97
C SER A 100 13.99 -10.16 -13.32
N ALA A 101 15.06 -9.64 -13.90
CA ALA A 101 15.13 -8.24 -14.30
C ALA A 101 15.76 -8.10 -15.69
N THR A 102 15.38 -7.03 -16.39
CA THR A 102 15.88 -6.75 -17.75
C THR A 102 16.59 -5.40 -17.80
N ASN A 103 17.58 -5.29 -18.69
CA ASN A 103 18.39 -4.08 -18.90
C ASN A 103 18.95 -3.53 -17.58
N ILE A 104 19.65 -4.39 -16.84
CA ILE A 104 20.19 -4.10 -15.53
C ILE A 104 21.46 -3.25 -15.66
N SER A 105 21.53 -2.16 -14.90
CA SER A 105 22.74 -1.38 -14.66
C SER A 105 22.99 -1.29 -13.17
N ALA A 106 24.20 -1.57 -12.72
CA ALA A 106 24.61 -1.45 -11.32
C ALA A 106 25.87 -0.59 -11.21
N THR A 107 25.86 0.33 -10.26
CA THR A 107 26.99 1.23 -9.97
C THR A 107 27.29 1.17 -8.48
N ILE A 108 28.58 1.10 -8.14
CA ILE A 108 29.08 1.16 -6.77
C ILE A 108 30.05 2.33 -6.70
N PHE A 109 29.82 3.25 -5.77
CA PHE A 109 30.79 4.28 -5.43
C PHE A 109 31.71 3.74 -4.33
N LEU A 110 33.01 3.84 -4.56
CA LEU A 110 34.02 3.55 -3.55
C LEU A 110 34.40 4.88 -2.91
N GLU A 111 34.25 4.98 -1.59
CA GLU A 111 34.83 6.09 -0.83
C GLU A 111 36.36 5.89 -0.73
N ASP A 112 37.13 6.96 -0.97
CA ASP A 112 38.59 7.01 -0.79
C ASP A 112 38.97 7.22 0.68
#